data_AF-A0AA96MTL0-F1
#
_entry.id   AF-A0AA96MTL0-F1
#
_cell.length_a   1.000
_cell.length_b   1.000
_cell.length_c   1.000
_cell.angle_alpha   90.00
_cell.angle_beta   90.00
_cell.angle_gamma   90.00
#
_symmetry.space_group_name_H-M   'P 1'
#
loop_
_entity.id
_entity.type
_entity.pdbx_description
1 polymer ?
#
loop_
_entity_poly.entity_id
_entity_poly.type
_entity_poly.pdbx_seq_one_letter_code
_entity_poly.pdbx_strand_id
1 'polypeptide(L)'
;MLDTFILYNDLCLEIEILKEQLELAESEREQWWIGGRLFHSVPMDNAAERFDKLSNKIERVESLLKKKEETKRRVESLMNDYEELPRKIAYMRFVQGKSLKEIANELNYTHQYVRKIMMKMRKAI
;
A
#
# COMPACT_ATOMS: atom_id res chain seq x y z
N MET A 1 -16.72 0.26 -11.28
CA MET A 1 -15.45 -0.04 -12.01
C MET A 1 -14.32 0.87 -11.55
N LEU A 2 -14.51 2.20 -11.52
CA LEU A 2 -13.53 3.13 -10.94
C LEU A 2 -13.25 2.84 -9.45
N ASP A 3 -14.29 2.45 -8.71
CA ASP A 3 -14.22 2.22 -7.25
C ASP A 3 -13.26 1.10 -6.88
N THR A 4 -13.08 0.10 -7.76
CA THR A 4 -12.11 -0.99 -7.57
C THR A 4 -10.67 -0.47 -7.61
N PHE A 5 -10.38 0.50 -8.49
CA PHE A 5 -9.05 1.12 -8.58
C PHE A 5 -8.78 2.08 -7.41
N ILE A 6 -9.81 2.78 -6.92
CA ILE A 6 -9.71 3.62 -5.72
C ILE A 6 -9.42 2.74 -4.50
N LEU A 7 -10.22 1.68 -4.29
CA LEU A 7 -10.01 0.72 -3.21
C LEU A 7 -8.63 0.08 -3.26
N TYR A 8 -8.14 -0.23 -4.46
CA TYR A 8 -6.79 -0.76 -4.64
C TYR A 8 -5.70 0.25 -4.27
N ASN A 9 -5.88 1.52 -4.63
CA ASN A 9 -4.94 2.57 -4.24
C ASN A 9 -4.95 2.77 -2.72
N ASP A 10 -6.12 2.80 -2.10
CA ASP A 10 -6.25 2.88 -0.63
C ASP A 10 -5.57 1.68 0.04
N LEU A 11 -5.75 0.47 -0.49
CA LEU A 11 -5.07 -0.72 -0.01
C LEU A 11 -3.55 -0.64 -0.15
N CYS A 12 -3.04 -0.04 -1.24
CA CYS A 12 -1.60 0.18 -1.42
C CYS A 12 -1.06 1.17 -0.38
N LEU A 13 -1.76 2.28 -0.15
CA LEU A 13 -1.40 3.26 0.87
C LEU A 13 -1.42 2.65 2.27
N GLU A 14 -2.43 1.85 2.60
CA GLU A 14 -2.47 1.11 3.87
C GLU A 14 -1.26 0.18 4.05
N ILE A 15 -0.87 -0.54 3.00
CA ILE A 15 0.31 -1.41 3.01
C ILE A 15 1.58 -0.61 3.25
N GLU A 16 1.74 0.54 2.60
CA GLU A 16 2.91 1.42 2.80
C GLU A 16 2.98 1.95 4.23
N ILE A 17 1.85 2.41 4.78
CA ILE A 17 1.77 2.87 6.17
C ILE A 17 2.14 1.73 7.14
N LEU A 18 1.66 0.52 6.89
CA LEU A 18 1.98 -0.64 7.74
C LEU A 18 3.46 -1.01 7.67
N LYS A 19 4.11 -0.88 6.50
CA LYS A 19 5.55 -1.10 6.34
C LYS A 19 6.37 -0.08 7.14
N GLU A 20 6.00 1.19 7.04
CA GLU A 20 6.63 2.26 7.82
C GLU A 20 6.48 2.00 9.34
N GLN A 21 5.28 1.63 9.78
CA GLN A 21 5.02 1.30 11.19
C GLN A 21 5.83 0.10 11.68
N LEU A 22 6.03 -0.90 10.81
CA LEU A 22 6.84 -2.07 11.09
C LEU A 22 8.31 -1.67 11.27
N GLU A 23 8.86 -0.93 10.32
CA GLU A 23 10.25 -0.47 10.34
C GLU A 23 10.55 0.37 11.61
N LEU A 24 9.65 1.30 11.95
CA LEU A 24 9.76 2.10 13.17
C LEU A 24 9.73 1.22 14.43
N ALA A 25 8.84 0.23 14.48
CA ALA A 25 8.71 -0.66 15.63
C ALA A 25 9.93 -1.59 15.76
N GLU A 26 10.48 -2.09 14.66
CA GLU A 26 11.69 -2.91 14.64
C GLU A 26 12.92 -2.13 15.09
N SER A 27 13.08 -0.90 14.57
CA SER A 27 14.14 0.01 14.98
C SER A 27 14.05 0.34 16.47
N GLU A 28 12.85 0.62 16.99
CA GLU A 28 12.65 0.85 18.41
C GLU A 28 12.98 -0.41 19.23
N ARG A 29 12.52 -1.59 18.80
CA ARG A 29 12.80 -2.86 19.50
C ARG A 29 14.29 -3.12 19.64
N GLU A 30 15.08 -2.83 18.60
CA GLU A 30 16.54 -2.99 18.62
C GLU A 30 17.19 -2.09 19.70
N GLN A 31 16.65 -0.89 19.92
CA GLN A 31 17.16 0.00 20.98
C GLN A 31 16.90 -0.55 22.39
N TRP A 32 15.82 -1.32 22.58
CA TRP A 32 15.45 -1.93 23.84
C TRP A 32 16.05 -3.34 24.05
N TRP A 33 16.73 -3.90 23.04
CA TRP A 33 17.43 -5.19 23.16
C TRP A 33 18.66 -5.09 24.09
N ILE A 34 19.16 -6.21 24.60
CA ILE A 34 20.31 -6.27 25.55
C ILE A 34 21.54 -5.50 25.03
N GLY A 35 21.75 -5.43 23.71
CA GLY A 35 22.83 -4.67 23.06
C GLY A 35 22.46 -3.24 22.63
N GLY A 36 21.21 -2.83 22.85
CA GLY A 36 20.64 -1.57 22.42
C GLY A 36 20.91 -0.40 23.39
N ARG A 37 20.86 0.83 22.85
CA ARG A 37 21.18 2.04 23.62
C ARG A 37 20.25 2.28 24.81
N LEU A 38 18.96 1.95 24.67
CA LEU A 38 17.93 2.26 25.66
C LEU A 38 17.80 1.19 26.74
N PHE A 39 18.32 -0.01 26.52
CA PHE A 39 18.25 -1.10 27.48
C PHE A 39 18.84 -0.74 28.85
N HIS A 40 19.98 -0.04 28.87
CA HIS A 40 20.62 0.41 30.11
C HIS A 40 20.02 1.68 30.71
N SER A 41 19.06 2.31 30.03
CA SER A 41 18.43 3.56 30.51
C SER A 41 17.35 3.34 31.57
N VAL A 42 16.90 2.09 31.75
CA VAL A 42 15.85 1.68 32.68
C VAL A 42 16.23 0.36 33.36
N PRO A 43 15.56 -0.03 34.46
CA PRO A 43 15.67 -1.37 35.02
C PRO A 43 15.42 -2.48 33.99
N MET A 44 16.13 -3.60 34.13
CA MET A 44 16.10 -4.76 33.21
C MET A 44 14.68 -5.27 32.92
N ASP A 45 13.87 -5.40 33.97
CA ASP A 45 12.47 -5.82 33.91
C ASP A 45 11.63 -4.89 33.04
N ASN A 46 11.80 -3.57 33.17
CA ASN A 46 11.13 -2.59 32.34
C ASN A 46 11.59 -2.63 30.87
N ALA A 47 12.88 -2.84 30.62
CA ALA A 47 13.42 -2.97 29.27
C ALA A 47 12.87 -4.24 28.59
N ALA A 48 12.88 -5.37 29.29
CA ALA A 48 12.33 -6.63 28.82
C ALA A 48 10.82 -6.52 28.51
N GLU A 49 10.04 -5.91 29.39
CA GLU A 49 8.60 -5.71 29.15
C GLU A 49 8.34 -4.85 27.89
N ARG A 50 9.14 -3.79 27.68
CA ARG A 50 9.05 -2.96 26.46
C ARG A 50 9.42 -3.74 25.21
N PHE A 51 10.49 -4.52 25.26
CA PHE A 51 10.91 -5.39 24.17
C PHE A 51 9.81 -6.39 23.80
N ASP A 52 9.20 -7.04 24.80
CA ASP A 52 8.11 -8.00 24.58
C ASP A 52 6.87 -7.34 23.97
N LYS A 53 6.48 -6.15 24.45
CA LYS A 53 5.36 -5.39 23.88
C LYS A 53 5.61 -5.02 22.42
N LEU A 54 6.83 -4.57 22.09
CA LEU A 54 7.22 -4.25 20.72
C LEU A 54 7.24 -5.48 19.82
N SER A 55 7.77 -6.60 20.31
CA SER A 55 7.78 -7.87 19.59
C SER A 55 6.38 -8.37 19.25
N ASN A 56 5.46 -8.32 20.23
CA ASN A 56 4.05 -8.64 20.00
C ASN A 56 3.38 -7.69 19.00
N LYS A 57 3.73 -6.40 19.02
CA LYS A 57 3.22 -5.41 18.06
C LYS A 57 3.71 -5.71 16.64
N ILE A 58 5.01 -5.99 16.49
CA ILE A 58 5.65 -6.34 15.22
C ILE A 58 4.95 -7.56 14.61
N GLU A 59 4.79 -8.65 15.37
CA GLU A 59 4.14 -9.87 14.88
C GLU A 59 2.70 -9.60 14.40
N ARG A 60 1.94 -8.77 15.12
CA ARG A 60 0.58 -8.37 14.71
C ARG A 60 0.58 -7.57 13.41
N VAL A 61 1.51 -6.61 13.28
CA VAL A 61 1.64 -5.78 12.07
C VAL A 61 2.07 -6.62 10.88
N GLU A 62 3.04 -7.53 11.03
CA GLU A 62 3.46 -8.48 9.99
C GLU A 62 2.31 -9.37 9.52
N SER A 63 1.55 -9.93 10.46
CA SER A 63 0.36 -10.74 10.16
C SER A 63 -0.68 -9.96 9.36
N LEU A 64 -0.93 -8.70 9.76
CA LEU A 64 -1.86 -7.82 9.05
C LEU A 64 -1.34 -7.46 7.66
N LEU A 65 -0.06 -7.12 7.56
CA LEU A 65 0.62 -6.78 6.30
C LEU A 65 0.49 -7.93 5.30
N LYS A 66 0.77 -9.16 5.74
CA LYS A 66 0.62 -10.37 4.92
C LYS A 66 -0.80 -10.52 4.38
N LYS A 67 -1.82 -10.37 5.23
CA LYS A 67 -3.24 -10.45 4.81
C LYS A 67 -3.61 -9.35 3.81
N LYS A 68 -3.06 -8.14 3.98
CA LYS A 68 -3.29 -7.01 3.08
C LYS A 68 -2.61 -7.23 1.73
N GLU A 69 -1.37 -7.73 1.71
CA GLU A 69 -0.66 -8.09 0.48
C GLU A 69 -1.35 -9.23 -0.27
N GLU A 70 -1.86 -10.25 0.41
CA GLU A 70 -2.68 -11.31 -0.19
C GLU A 70 -3.97 -10.73 -0.81
N THR A 71 -4.61 -9.80 -0.11
CA THR A 71 -5.79 -9.10 -0.64
C THR A 71 -5.44 -8.26 -1.87
N LYS A 72 -4.30 -7.57 -1.85
CA LYS A 72 -3.78 -6.80 -2.99
C LYS A 72 -3.64 -7.68 -4.23
N ARG A 73 -2.99 -8.84 -4.09
CA ARG A 73 -2.81 -9.81 -5.19
C ARG A 73 -4.15 -10.31 -5.74
N ARG A 74 -5.14 -10.57 -4.88
CA ARG A 74 -6.49 -10.97 -5.32
C ARG A 74 -7.18 -9.87 -6.12
N VAL A 75 -7.10 -8.62 -5.66
CA VAL A 75 -7.70 -7.48 -6.37
C VAL A 75 -6.97 -7.24 -7.71
N GLU A 76 -5.64 -7.40 -7.76
CA GLU A 76 -4.86 -7.34 -9.01
C GLU A 76 -5.28 -8.42 -10.01
N SER A 77 -5.51 -9.65 -9.55
CA SER A 77 -6.03 -10.73 -10.40
C SER A 77 -7.39 -10.37 -10.99
N LEU A 78 -8.32 -9.85 -10.18
CA LEU A 78 -9.63 -9.41 -10.66
C LEU A 78 -9.51 -8.24 -11.64
N MET A 79 -8.52 -7.36 -11.44
CA MET A 79 -8.23 -6.30 -12.38
C MET A 79 -7.69 -6.84 -13.72
N ASN A 80 -6.92 -7.91 -13.72
CA ASN A 80 -6.38 -8.54 -14.93
C ASN A 80 -7.42 -9.16 -15.87
N ASP A 81 -8.69 -9.26 -15.45
CA ASP A 81 -9.77 -9.77 -16.30
C ASP A 81 -10.50 -8.68 -17.13
N TYR A 82 -10.24 -7.39 -16.88
CA TYR A 82 -10.90 -6.28 -17.60
C TYR A 82 -10.30 -5.95 -18.98
N GLU A 83 -11.06 -5.28 -19.86
CA GLU A 83 -10.57 -4.75 -21.14
C GLU A 83 -9.26 -3.96 -20.97
N GLU A 84 -8.25 -4.29 -21.78
CA GLU A 84 -6.87 -3.84 -21.55
C GLU A 84 -6.72 -2.30 -21.52
N LEU A 85 -7.38 -1.59 -22.43
CA LEU A 85 -7.17 -0.16 -22.58
C LEU A 85 -7.82 0.69 -21.47
N PRO A 86 -9.11 0.53 -21.13
CA PRO A 86 -9.72 1.21 -19.98
C PRO A 86 -9.00 0.90 -18.67
N ARG A 87 -8.64 -0.38 -18.45
CA ARG A 87 -7.86 -0.80 -17.28
C ARG A 87 -6.52 -0.11 -17.20
N LYS A 88 -5.76 -0.08 -18.30
CA LYS A 88 -4.44 0.55 -18.33
C LYS A 88 -4.52 2.04 -18.01
N ILE A 89 -5.53 2.73 -18.56
CA ILE A 89 -5.80 4.14 -18.25
C ILE A 89 -6.14 4.34 -16.76
N ALA A 90 -7.03 3.50 -16.20
CA ALA A 90 -7.43 3.59 -14.80
C ALA A 90 -6.25 3.28 -13.85
N TYR A 91 -5.45 2.26 -14.15
CA TYR A 91 -4.25 1.93 -13.39
C TYR A 91 -3.25 3.09 -13.37
N MET A 92 -2.90 3.63 -14.55
CA MET A 92 -1.97 4.76 -14.63
C MET A 92 -2.50 6.00 -13.92
N ARG A 93 -3.83 6.21 -13.91
CA ARG A 93 -4.47 7.35 -13.26
C ARG A 93 -4.50 7.23 -11.74
N PHE A 94 -4.99 6.10 -11.23
CA PHE A 94 -5.30 5.94 -9.79
C PHE A 94 -4.17 5.29 -9.01
N VAL A 95 -3.34 4.46 -9.66
CA VAL A 95 -2.23 3.76 -9.01
C VAL A 95 -0.92 4.52 -9.19
N GLN A 96 -0.62 4.92 -10.43
CA GLN A 96 0.63 5.66 -10.70
C GLN A 96 0.49 7.18 -10.51
N GLY A 97 -0.72 7.68 -10.23
CA GLY A 97 -0.99 9.10 -10.02
C GLY A 97 -0.82 9.99 -11.26
N LYS A 98 -0.70 9.42 -12.47
CA LYS A 98 -0.42 10.19 -13.70
C LYS A 98 -1.60 11.08 -14.12
N SER A 99 -1.28 12.20 -14.75
CA SER A 99 -2.26 13.06 -15.41
C SER A 99 -2.81 12.40 -16.68
N LEU A 100 -4.04 12.74 -17.07
CA LEU A 100 -4.62 12.24 -18.34
C LEU A 100 -3.78 12.64 -19.56
N LYS A 101 -2.99 13.72 -19.45
CA LYS A 101 -2.11 14.20 -20.52
C LYS A 101 -0.85 13.34 -20.62
N GLU A 102 -0.24 12.98 -19.49
CA GLU A 102 0.89 12.03 -19.45
C GLU A 102 0.47 10.65 -19.93
N ILE A 103 -0.70 10.16 -19.49
CA ILE A 103 -1.27 8.88 -19.94
C ILE A 103 -1.50 8.89 -21.45
N ALA A 104 -2.05 9.99 -21.99
CA ALA A 104 -2.25 10.16 -23.42
C ALA A 104 -0.92 10.10 -24.19
N ASN A 105 0.11 10.79 -23.71
CA ASN A 105 1.43 10.77 -24.34
C ASN A 105 2.07 9.36 -24.29
N GLU A 106 1.99 8.67 -23.16
CA GLU A 106 2.62 7.36 -22.96
C GLU A 106 1.91 6.23 -23.70
N LEU A 107 0.58 6.33 -23.86
CA LEU A 107 -0.21 5.38 -24.64
C LEU A 107 -0.37 5.80 -26.12
N ASN A 108 0.27 6.91 -26.51
CA ASN A 108 0.22 7.47 -27.86
C ASN A 108 -1.21 7.75 -28.36
N TYR A 109 -2.08 8.21 -27.46
CA TYR A 109 -3.46 8.62 -27.74
C TYR A 109 -3.64 10.12 -27.55
N THR A 110 -4.75 10.66 -28.06
CA THR A 110 -5.12 12.04 -27.77
C THR A 110 -5.71 12.17 -26.35
N HIS A 111 -5.45 13.29 -25.70
CA HIS A 111 -6.02 13.60 -24.39
C HIS A 111 -7.56 13.51 -24.37
N GLN A 112 -8.23 13.93 -25.47
CA GLN A 112 -9.68 13.80 -25.62
C GLN A 112 -10.15 12.34 -25.65
N TYR A 113 -9.40 11.46 -26.31
CA TYR A 113 -9.74 10.04 -26.39
C TYR A 113 -9.64 9.35 -25.02
N VAL A 114 -8.54 9.58 -24.29
CA VAL A 114 -8.35 9.06 -22.91
C VAL A 114 -9.45 9.58 -21.98
N ARG A 115 -9.80 10.87 -22.07
CA ARG A 115 -10.89 11.46 -21.29
C ARG A 115 -12.25 10.83 -21.62
N LYS A 116 -12.52 10.53 -22.89
CA LYS A 116 -13.76 9.87 -23.32
C LYS A 116 -13.88 8.46 -22.73
N ILE A 117 -12.78 7.71 -22.69
CA ILE A 117 -12.74 6.38 -22.06
C ILE A 117 -13.01 6.49 -20.55
N MET A 118 -12.34 7.42 -19.85
CA MET A 118 -12.61 7.70 -18.44
C MET A 118 -14.08 8.04 -18.15
N MET A 119 -14.71 8.85 -19.00
CA MET A 119 -16.13 9.18 -18.87
C MET A 119 -17.04 7.96 -19.06
N LYS A 120 -16.70 7.06 -19.99
CA LYS A 120 -17.44 5.79 -20.19
C LYS A 120 -17.31 4.88 -18.98
N MET A 121 -16.10 4.72 -18.42
CA MET A 121 -15.88 3.89 -17.22
C MET A 121 -16.65 4.41 -16.00
N ARG A 122 -16.81 5.73 -15.88
CA ARG A 122 -17.59 6.34 -14.79
C ARG A 122 -19.11 6.19 -14.97
N LYS A 123 -19.59 6.10 -16.22
CA LYS A 123 -21.01 5.93 -16.56
C LYS A 123 -21.49 4.47 -16.49
N ALA A 124 -20.58 3.51 -16.56
CA ALA A 124 -20.89 2.08 -16.43
C ALA A 124 -21.06 1.66 -14.94
N ILE A 125 -21.41 2.61 -14.08
CA ILE A 125 -21.69 2.46 -12.65
C ILE A 125 -23.18 2.71 -12.47
#